data_AF-A0A2V6DV32-F1
#
_entry.id   AF-A0A2V6DV32-F1
#
_cell.length_a   1.000
_cell.length_b   1.000
_cell.length_c   1.000
_cell.angle_alpha   90.00
_cell.angle_beta   90.00
_cell.angle_gamma   90.00
#
_symmetry.space_group_name_H-M   'P 1'
#
loop_
_entity.id
_entity.type
_entity.pdbx_description
1 polymer ?
#
loop_
_entity_poly.entity_id
_entity_poly.type
_entity_poly.pdbx_seq_one_letter_code
_entity_poly.pdbx_strand_id
1 'polypeptide(L)'
;MAGNFDIEIRCVSKPIDQTVSKGSADGGVNATKEHWVYDVTIENKTFKDLANLDVNYVIFFTQEQLGVKAGPTKRQQSGSFTIDVLRTHQKKMFSTNPVELKKSNLVGAWIYSSGAKPNAQDKLAGLAVRVYQDGQLFAEFANPSNLLREKWE
;
A
#
# COMPACT_ATOMS: atom_id res chain seq x y z
N MET A 1 15.39 -19.04 -12.69
CA MET A 1 15.10 -17.62 -12.92
C MET A 1 16.20 -16.84 -12.22
N ALA A 2 17.09 -16.20 -12.98
CA ALA A 2 18.11 -15.34 -12.41
C ALA A 2 17.41 -14.09 -11.87
N GLY A 3 17.42 -13.90 -10.55
CA GLY A 3 17.01 -12.61 -9.98
C GLY A 3 18.01 -11.56 -10.41
N ASN A 4 17.54 -10.47 -11.01
CA ASN A 4 18.40 -9.36 -11.35
C ASN A 4 18.95 -8.77 -10.04
N PHE A 5 20.24 -9.02 -9.77
CA PHE A 5 20.92 -8.57 -8.54
C PHE A 5 21.36 -7.11 -8.59
N ASP A 6 21.04 -6.40 -9.68
CA ASP A 6 21.58 -5.08 -9.98
C ASP A 6 20.99 -3.98 -9.09
N ILE A 7 19.74 -4.12 -8.65
CA ILE A 7 19.14 -3.25 -7.65
C ILE A 7 18.45 -4.04 -6.54
N GLU A 8 18.52 -3.50 -5.34
CA GLU A 8 17.78 -3.99 -4.19
C GLU A 8 16.63 -3.02 -3.87
N ILE A 9 15.41 -3.54 -3.79
CA ILE A 9 14.21 -2.78 -3.42
C ILE A 9 13.73 -3.26 -2.05
N ARG A 10 13.55 -2.32 -1.12
CA ARG A 10 12.99 -2.59 0.21
C ARG A 10 11.82 -1.65 0.46
N CYS A 11 10.75 -2.19 1.03
CA CYS A 11 9.53 -1.43 1.30
C CYS A 11 9.05 -1.70 2.73
N VAL A 12 8.73 -0.63 3.47
CA VAL A 12 8.19 -0.70 4.82
C VAL A 12 6.96 0.19 4.91
N SER A 13 5.82 -0.38 5.33
CA SER A 13 4.61 0.39 5.59
C SER A 13 4.69 1.10 6.94
N LYS A 14 4.25 2.35 7.01
CA LYS A 14 4.11 3.10 8.26
C LYS A 14 2.79 3.87 8.30
N PRO A 15 2.12 3.96 9.46
CA PRO A 15 1.05 4.92 9.66
C PRO A 15 1.67 6.33 9.78
N ILE A 16 1.02 7.33 9.21
CA ILE A 16 1.45 8.73 9.28
C ILE A 16 0.52 9.59 10.12
N ASP A 17 -0.76 9.23 10.21
CA ASP A 17 -1.71 9.82 11.13
C ASP A 17 -2.86 8.87 11.46
N GLN A 18 -3.62 9.24 12.48
CA GLN A 18 -4.85 8.56 12.87
C GLN A 18 -5.85 9.58 13.41
N THR A 19 -7.10 9.50 12.95
CA THR A 19 -8.23 10.28 13.47
C THR A 19 -9.28 9.33 14.03
N VAL A 20 -9.72 9.56 15.26
CA VAL A 20 -10.76 8.76 15.93
C VAL A 20 -11.99 9.61 16.18
N SER A 21 -13.14 9.10 15.76
CA SER A 21 -14.47 9.64 16.06
C SER A 21 -15.23 8.62 16.90
N LYS A 22 -15.79 9.08 18.02
CA LYS A 22 -16.56 8.24 18.94
C LYS A 22 -18.05 8.47 18.72
N GLY A 23 -18.80 7.38 18.59
CA GLY A 23 -20.25 7.43 18.58
C GLY A 23 -20.80 7.65 20.00
N SER A 24 -21.99 8.22 20.09
CA SER A 24 -22.72 8.35 21.36
C SER A 24 -23.00 6.97 21.98
N ALA A 25 -23.04 6.91 23.31
CA ALA A 25 -23.28 5.68 24.07
C ALA A 25 -24.62 5.00 23.72
N ASP A 26 -25.61 5.79 23.26
CA ASP A 26 -26.99 5.35 22.98
C ASP A 26 -27.22 4.84 21.54
N GLY A 27 -26.16 4.43 20.83
CA GLY A 27 -26.30 3.80 19.50
C GLY A 27 -25.51 4.46 18.36
N GLY A 28 -24.33 5.00 18.64
CA GLY A 28 -23.44 5.58 17.62
C GLY A 28 -22.51 4.56 16.92
N VAL A 29 -21.75 5.06 15.94
CA VAL A 29 -20.65 4.32 15.30
C VAL A 29 -19.33 4.92 15.76
N ASN A 30 -18.43 4.08 16.26
CA ASN A 30 -17.03 4.47 16.42
C ASN A 30 -16.35 4.31 15.06
N ALA A 31 -15.74 5.38 14.55
CA ALA A 31 -14.98 5.33 13.31
C ALA A 31 -13.56 5.84 13.51
N THR A 32 -12.60 5.06 13.02
CA THR A 32 -11.18 5.42 12.97
C THR A 32 -10.77 5.52 11.51
N LYS A 33 -10.05 6.60 11.19
CA LYS A 33 -9.37 6.78 9.91
C LYS A 33 -7.87 6.76 10.15
N GLU A 34 -7.14 6.02 9.35
CA GLU A 34 -5.68 5.96 9.41
C GLU A 34 -5.12 6.24 8.02
N HIS A 35 -4.12 7.10 7.94
CA HIS A 35 -3.36 7.29 6.71
C HIS A 35 -2.06 6.51 6.78
N TRP A 36 -1.79 5.73 5.74
CA TRP A 36 -0.61 4.86 5.64
C TRP A 36 0.21 5.21 4.40
N VAL A 37 1.53 5.15 4.53
CA VAL A 37 2.46 5.25 3.39
C VAL A 37 3.40 4.05 3.38
N TYR A 38 4.03 3.80 2.24
CA TYR A 38 5.20 2.95 2.15
C TYR A 38 6.46 3.80 1.99
N ASP A 39 7.46 3.56 2.82
CA ASP A 39 8.81 4.01 2.58
C ASP A 39 9.50 2.98 1.67
N VAL A 40 9.89 3.44 0.48
CA VAL A 40 10.55 2.63 -0.54
C VAL A 40 12.01 3.06 -0.61
N THR A 41 12.90 2.09 -0.43
CA THR A 41 14.34 2.25 -0.61
C THR A 41 14.80 1.45 -1.82
N ILE A 42 15.50 2.12 -2.74
CA ILE A 42 16.12 1.50 -3.90
C ILE A 42 17.63 1.69 -3.79
N GLU A 43 18.38 0.61 -3.86
CA GLU A 43 19.84 0.60 -3.77
C GLU A 43 20.43 0.03 -5.06
N ASN A 44 21.39 0.75 -5.65
CA ASN A 44 22.18 0.27 -6.77
C ASN A 44 23.27 -0.67 -6.26
N LYS A 45 23.21 -1.95 -6.63
CA LYS A 45 24.21 -2.96 -6.26
C LYS A 45 25.28 -3.17 -7.32
N THR A 46 25.15 -2.53 -8.48
CA THR A 46 26.14 -2.60 -9.57
C THR A 46 27.34 -1.70 -9.31
N PHE A 47 28.39 -1.89 -10.11
CA PHE A 47 29.58 -1.03 -10.15
C PHE A 47 29.49 0.12 -11.17
N LYS A 48 28.29 0.41 -11.68
CA LYS A 48 28.03 1.49 -12.63
C LYS A 48 26.90 2.37 -12.13
N ASP A 49 26.90 3.63 -12.54
CA ASP A 49 25.79 4.52 -12.26
C ASP A 49 24.58 4.13 -13.12
N LEU A 50 23.40 4.16 -12.50
CA LEU A 50 22.13 3.94 -13.18
C LEU A 50 21.47 5.29 -13.38
N ALA A 51 21.11 5.62 -14.61
CA ALA A 51 20.44 6.87 -14.95
C ALA A 51 19.02 6.60 -15.49
N ASN A 52 18.19 7.63 -15.46
CA ASN A 52 16.83 7.64 -16.02
C ASN A 52 15.97 6.48 -15.50
N LEU A 53 15.90 6.34 -14.17
CA LEU A 53 15.07 5.32 -13.56
C LEU A 53 13.67 5.86 -13.26
N ASP A 54 12.67 5.22 -13.83
CA ASP A 54 11.26 5.48 -13.53
C ASP A 54 10.72 4.40 -12.62
N VAL A 55 10.35 4.79 -11.40
CA VAL A 55 9.83 3.89 -10.38
C VAL A 55 8.32 4.05 -10.35
N ASN A 56 7.61 3.03 -10.81
CA ASN A 56 6.15 2.96 -10.72
C ASN A 56 5.76 2.04 -9.57
N TYR A 57 4.77 2.43 -8.78
CA TYR A 57 4.29 1.62 -7.67
C TYR A 57 2.77 1.56 -7.62
N VAL A 58 2.26 0.48 -7.01
CA VAL A 58 0.84 0.26 -6.75
C VAL A 58 0.67 -0.26 -5.32
N ILE A 59 -0.11 0.47 -4.53
CA ILE A 59 -0.53 0.05 -3.19
C ILE A 59 -1.85 -0.70 -3.32
N PHE A 60 -1.92 -1.91 -2.77
CA PHE A 60 -3.12 -2.73 -2.74
C PHE A 60 -3.73 -2.72 -1.35
N PHE A 61 -5.05 -2.58 -1.27
CA PHE A 61 -5.80 -2.61 -0.03
C PHE A 61 -7.21 -3.16 -0.25
N THR A 62 -7.85 -3.61 0.82
CA THR A 62 -9.24 -4.08 0.78
C THR A 62 -10.10 -3.17 1.63
N GLN A 63 -11.27 -2.83 1.12
CA GLN A 63 -12.27 -2.04 1.84
C GLN A 63 -13.42 -2.91 2.33
N GLU A 64 -13.81 -2.72 3.59
CA GLU A 64 -15.02 -3.35 4.15
C GLU A 64 -16.08 -2.28 4.44
N GLN A 65 -17.35 -2.69 4.37
CA GLN A 65 -18.49 -1.80 4.65
C GLN A 65 -19.31 -2.34 5.81
N LEU A 66 -19.59 -1.46 6.77
CA LEU A 66 -20.42 -1.76 7.94
C LEU A 66 -21.88 -1.97 7.51
N GLY A 67 -22.56 -2.95 8.11
CA GLY A 67 -23.96 -3.23 7.81
C GLY A 67 -24.21 -3.96 6.48
N VAL A 68 -23.17 -4.43 5.79
CA VAL A 68 -23.28 -5.19 4.53
C VAL A 68 -22.79 -6.63 4.74
N LYS A 69 -23.44 -7.61 4.09
CA LYS A 69 -23.00 -9.03 4.07
C LYS A 69 -21.92 -9.33 3.03
N ALA A 70 -21.61 -8.38 2.16
CA ALA A 70 -20.65 -8.54 1.08
C ALA A 70 -19.22 -8.73 1.61
N GLY A 71 -18.40 -9.43 0.85
CA GLY A 71 -16.97 -9.58 1.13
C GLY A 71 -16.19 -8.28 0.93
N PRO A 72 -14.92 -8.22 1.37
CA PRO A 72 -14.07 -7.06 1.16
C PRO A 72 -13.90 -6.75 -0.33
N THR A 73 -13.93 -5.47 -0.70
CA THR A 73 -13.68 -5.02 -2.06
C THR A 73 -12.20 -4.68 -2.23
N LYS A 74 -11.54 -5.27 -3.23
CA LYS A 74 -10.15 -4.92 -3.57
C LYS A 74 -10.07 -3.51 -4.17
N ARG A 75 -9.06 -2.76 -3.78
CA ARG A 75 -8.72 -1.42 -4.28
C ARG A 75 -7.22 -1.30 -4.49
N GLN A 76 -6.85 -0.36 -5.34
CA GLN A 76 -5.47 -0.04 -5.60
C GLN A 76 -5.26 1.47 -5.75
N GLN A 77 -4.07 1.94 -5.41
CA GLN A 77 -3.63 3.31 -5.62
C GLN A 77 -2.22 3.31 -6.20
N SER A 78 -2.10 3.88 -7.41
CA SER A 78 -0.86 3.94 -8.15
C SER A 78 -0.11 5.25 -7.90
N GLY A 79 1.19 5.26 -8.18
CA GLY A 79 1.99 6.48 -8.25
C GLY A 79 3.35 6.20 -8.88
N SER A 80 4.14 7.25 -9.05
CA SER A 80 5.46 7.16 -9.65
C SER A 80 6.47 8.09 -8.97
N PHE A 81 7.74 7.77 -9.17
CA PHE A 81 8.88 8.53 -8.70
C PHE A 81 10.05 8.35 -9.68
N THR A 82 10.73 9.44 -10.05
CA THR A 82 11.86 9.38 -11.00
C THR A 82 13.17 9.59 -10.25
N ILE A 83 14.20 8.85 -10.67
CA ILE A 83 15.57 8.99 -10.18
C ILE A 83 16.47 9.28 -11.39
N ASP A 84 16.92 10.53 -11.51
CA ASP A 84 17.77 10.96 -12.62
C ASP A 84 19.08 10.16 -12.68
N VAL A 85 19.74 10.03 -11.54
CA VAL A 85 20.98 9.26 -11.38
C VAL A 85 21.01 8.59 -10.00
N LEU A 86 21.25 7.29 -9.99
CA LEU A 86 21.54 6.48 -8.81
C LEU A 86 22.96 5.94 -8.92
N ARG A 87 23.87 6.58 -8.18
CA ARG A 87 25.30 6.24 -8.24
C ARG A 87 25.56 4.82 -7.73
N THR A 88 26.70 4.29 -8.11
CA THR A 88 27.24 3.02 -7.61
C THR A 88 27.11 2.91 -6.08
N HIS A 89 26.47 1.84 -5.59
CA HIS A 89 26.21 1.57 -4.16
C HIS A 89 25.36 2.63 -3.42
N GLN A 90 24.76 3.58 -4.15
CA GLN A 90 23.91 4.59 -3.56
C GLN A 90 22.51 4.03 -3.27
N LYS A 91 21.91 4.54 -2.19
CA LYS A 91 20.50 4.33 -1.85
C LYS A 91 19.70 5.60 -2.09
N LYS A 92 18.51 5.45 -2.63
CA LYS A 92 17.49 6.50 -2.70
C LYS A 92 16.26 6.03 -1.95
N MET A 93 15.70 6.92 -1.14
CA MET A 93 14.49 6.65 -0.37
C MET A 93 13.42 7.69 -0.73
N PHE A 94 12.19 7.24 -0.86
CA PHE A 94 11.00 8.08 -1.00
C PHE A 94 9.81 7.45 -0.28
N SER A 95 8.82 8.28 0.06
CA SER A 95 7.54 7.80 0.60
C SER A 95 6.47 7.85 -0.49
N THR A 96 5.63 6.83 -0.56
CA THR A 96 4.47 6.83 -1.46
C THR A 96 3.41 7.85 -1.03
N ASN A 97 2.49 8.15 -1.94
CA ASN A 97 1.25 8.85 -1.59
C ASN A 97 0.49 8.08 -0.49
N PRO A 98 -0.12 8.78 0.47
CA PRO A 98 -0.86 8.15 1.54
C PRO A 98 -2.14 7.48 1.04
N VAL A 99 -2.51 6.36 1.68
CA VAL A 99 -3.80 5.68 1.52
C VAL A 99 -4.59 5.80 2.82
N GLU A 100 -5.87 6.18 2.71
CA GLU A 100 -6.81 6.23 3.85
C GLU A 100 -7.42 4.84 4.07
N LEU A 101 -7.24 4.28 5.27
CA LEU A 101 -7.88 3.06 5.73
C LEU A 101 -8.90 3.39 6.82
N LYS A 102 -10.10 2.83 6.71
CA LYS A 102 -11.19 3.04 7.66
C LYS A 102 -11.41 1.81 8.54
N LYS A 103 -11.70 2.06 9.80
CA LYS A 103 -12.23 1.07 10.73
C LYS A 103 -13.51 1.62 11.34
N SER A 104 -14.54 0.81 11.42
CA SER A 104 -15.84 1.22 11.96
C SER A 104 -16.47 0.09 12.74
N ASN A 105 -16.94 0.38 13.95
CA ASN A 105 -17.61 -0.58 14.81
C ASN A 105 -18.85 0.07 15.45
N LEU A 106 -19.94 -0.68 15.57
CA LEU A 106 -21.11 -0.23 16.34
C LEU A 106 -20.81 -0.14 17.84
N VAL A 107 -21.38 0.87 18.50
CA VAL A 107 -21.30 1.06 19.95
C VAL A 107 -22.42 0.25 20.64
N GLY A 108 -22.05 -0.60 21.61
CA GLY A 108 -22.97 -1.46 22.36
C GLY A 108 -23.11 -2.88 21.79
N ALA A 109 -23.76 -3.79 22.53
CA ALA A 109 -23.97 -5.21 22.15
C ALA A 109 -25.02 -5.40 21.02
N TRP A 110 -25.12 -4.43 20.12
CA TRP A 110 -26.10 -4.42 19.04
C TRP A 110 -25.69 -5.39 17.93
N ILE A 111 -26.57 -6.35 17.66
CA ILE A 111 -26.46 -7.30 16.55
C ILE A 111 -27.54 -6.90 15.54
N TYR A 112 -27.17 -6.70 14.28
CA TYR A 112 -28.16 -6.51 13.23
C TYR A 112 -29.05 -7.76 13.14
N SER A 113 -30.37 -7.59 13.18
CA SER A 113 -31.34 -8.67 12.99
C SER A 113 -31.18 -9.40 11.65
N SER A 114 -30.56 -8.74 10.67
CA SER A 114 -30.23 -9.30 9.36
C SER A 114 -28.99 -10.21 9.37
N GLY A 115 -28.19 -10.24 10.43
CA GLY A 115 -26.88 -10.92 10.47
C GLY A 115 -25.78 -10.16 9.72
N ALA A 116 -25.96 -8.85 9.50
CA ALA A 116 -24.94 -8.00 8.92
C ALA A 116 -23.75 -7.78 9.87
N LYS A 117 -22.56 -7.48 9.32
CA LYS A 117 -21.35 -7.31 10.12
C LYS A 117 -21.44 -6.04 11.00
N PRO A 118 -21.27 -6.17 12.34
CA PRO A 118 -21.27 -5.03 13.25
C PRO A 118 -19.96 -4.22 13.22
N ASN A 119 -18.93 -4.78 12.57
CA ASN A 119 -17.59 -4.24 12.45
C ASN A 119 -17.16 -4.28 10.98
N ALA A 120 -16.45 -3.25 10.53
CA ALA A 120 -15.81 -3.19 9.22
C ALA A 120 -14.41 -2.62 9.38
N GLN A 121 -13.42 -3.25 8.76
CA GLN A 121 -12.05 -2.77 8.81
C GLN A 121 -11.37 -2.95 7.45
N ASP A 122 -10.95 -1.82 6.89
CA ASP A 122 -10.07 -1.79 5.73
C ASP A 122 -8.69 -2.37 6.10
N LYS A 123 -8.05 -3.03 5.14
CA LYS A 123 -6.75 -3.67 5.36
C LYS A 123 -5.79 -3.33 4.24
N LEU A 124 -4.56 -3.01 4.62
CA LEU A 124 -3.44 -2.93 3.70
C LEU A 124 -3.09 -4.34 3.21
N ALA A 125 -3.11 -4.56 1.90
CA ALA A 125 -2.81 -5.86 1.30
C ALA A 125 -1.34 -5.97 0.88
N GLY A 126 -0.73 -4.87 0.43
CA GLY A 126 0.68 -4.83 0.10
C GLY A 126 1.05 -3.73 -0.91
N LEU A 127 2.27 -3.83 -1.43
CA LEU A 127 2.83 -2.92 -2.43
C LEU A 127 3.50 -3.72 -3.53
N ALA A 128 3.34 -3.29 -4.79
CA ALA A 128 4.19 -3.70 -5.90
C ALA A 128 4.91 -2.49 -6.49
N VAL A 129 6.14 -2.69 -6.93
CA VAL A 129 7.05 -1.67 -7.48
C VAL A 129 7.69 -2.24 -8.75
N ARG A 130 7.73 -1.42 -9.80
CA ARG A 130 8.41 -1.70 -11.07
C ARG A 130 9.33 -0.54 -11.37
N VAL A 131 10.60 -0.85 -11.59
CA VAL A 131 11.62 0.10 -11.97
C VAL A 131 11.89 -0.09 -13.45
N TYR A 132 11.75 0.98 -14.22
CA TYR A 132 12.08 1.04 -15.62
C TYR A 132 13.38 1.84 -15.78
N GLN A 133 14.23 1.41 -16.69
CA GLN A 133 15.41 2.16 -17.13
C GLN A 133 15.24 2.44 -18.62
N ASP A 134 15.25 3.72 -19.00
CA ASP A 134 15.06 4.15 -20.39
C ASP A 134 13.80 3.51 -21.03
N GLY A 135 12.72 3.40 -20.25
CA GLY A 135 11.43 2.82 -20.67
C GLY A 135 11.37 1.28 -20.69
N GLN A 136 12.46 0.57 -20.40
CA GLN A 136 12.49 -0.90 -20.33
C GLN A 136 12.36 -1.36 -18.88
N LEU A 137 11.56 -2.42 -18.64
CA LEU A 137 11.44 -3.00 -17.30
C LEU A 137 12.81 -3.52 -16.85
N PHE A 138 13.36 -2.87 -15.83
CA PHE A 138 14.70 -3.17 -15.32
C PHE A 138 14.65 -4.08 -14.08
N ALA A 139 13.67 -3.84 -13.20
CA ALA A 139 13.44 -4.67 -12.02
C ALA A 139 12.00 -4.55 -11.53
N GLU A 140 11.56 -5.55 -10.79
CA GLU A 140 10.26 -5.54 -10.11
C GLU A 140 10.35 -6.17 -8.72
N PHE A 141 9.51 -5.67 -7.82
CA PHE A 141 9.42 -6.12 -6.45
C PHE A 141 7.96 -6.08 -6.01
N ALA A 142 7.52 -7.05 -5.23
CA ALA A 142 6.27 -6.92 -4.50
C ALA A 142 6.33 -7.60 -3.14
N ASN A 143 5.60 -7.01 -2.20
CA ASN A 143 5.35 -7.59 -0.90
C ASN A 143 3.86 -7.48 -0.57
N PRO A 144 3.12 -8.60 -0.52
CA PRO A 144 3.56 -9.96 -0.82
C PRO A 144 3.83 -10.21 -2.32
N SER A 145 4.67 -11.22 -2.62
CA SER A 145 5.19 -11.48 -3.98
C SER A 145 4.12 -11.86 -5.01
N ASN A 146 2.96 -12.35 -4.58
CA ASN A 146 1.83 -12.68 -5.45
C ASN A 146 1.21 -11.44 -6.12
N LEU A 147 1.44 -10.23 -5.60
CA LEU A 147 0.93 -8.99 -6.18
C LEU A 147 1.56 -8.63 -7.54
N LEU A 148 2.70 -9.22 -7.91
CA LEU A 148 3.26 -9.05 -9.26
C LEU A 148 2.34 -9.57 -10.38
N ARG A 149 1.42 -10.49 -10.05
CA ARG A 149 0.45 -11.07 -10.99
C ARG A 149 -0.84 -10.27 -11.10
N GLU A 150 -1.06 -9.32 -10.20
CA GLU A 150 -2.25 -8.47 -10.25
C GLU A 150 -2.12 -7.48 -11.42
N LYS A 151 -3.26 -7.15 -12.04
CA LYS A 151 -3.28 -6.17 -13.12
C LYS A 151 -3.15 -4.77 -12.54
N TRP A 152 -2.19 -4.00 -13.06
CA TRP A 152 -2.03 -2.59 -12.74
C TRP A 152 -2.97 -1.86 -13.69
N GLU A 153 -4.02 -1.22 -13.16
CA GLU A 153 -4.94 -0.39 -13.95
C GLU A 153 -4.46 1.06 -14.03
#